data_AF-A0A421J4M6-F1
#
_entry.id   AF-A0A421J4M6-F1
#
_cell.length_a   1.000
_cell.length_b   1.000
_cell.length_c   1.000
_cell.angle_alpha   90.00
_cell.angle_beta   90.00
_cell.angle_gamma   90.00
#
_symmetry.space_group_name_H-M   'P 1'
#
loop_
_entity.id
_entity.type
_entity.pdbx_description
1 polymer ?
#
loop_
_entity_poly.entity_id
_entity_poly.type
_entity_poly.pdbx_seq_one_letter_code
_entity_poly.pdbx_strand_id
1 'polypeptide(L)'
;MTVPQIPVWLDCDPGNDDAFAILLAAFHPQFRLVGISTVHGNAPLSMTTHNTLGLLDVLGLEQNQVRVYAGAEVPLVKKPRYALDVHGKSGIGGARLPENPRIAVSEDKDYLTAMKDAIEAYNGQLCIVATGTLTNLAHLFQKWPQLKSSVKLISIMGGAFDLGNATKYAEFNFYADPHAAQLIVEDPQLAHKIVLAPLNYTHKSIANSATRRKLYNPEDPELNSDLRSTFYKILMFYYSSYIKNPAFIDGPPVHDPLALFSVIKMLALVNGETPSKFEYHRVDIKVVVDGEHQGESVACGNSDSGVVVGDSTDFGEFWNYMETALRNADHHVQGHT
;
A
#
# COMPACT_ATOMS: atom_id res chain seq x y z
N MET A 1 12.77 -12.79 -23.13
CA MET A 1 13.66 -12.45 -22.00
C MET A 1 12.76 -12.06 -20.85
N THR A 2 12.85 -12.73 -19.70
CA THR A 2 12.05 -12.38 -18.52
C THR A 2 12.55 -11.07 -17.93
N VAL A 3 11.66 -10.10 -17.73
CA VAL A 3 12.00 -8.83 -17.07
C VAL A 3 12.42 -9.15 -15.62
N PRO A 4 13.56 -8.65 -15.11
CA PRO A 4 13.95 -8.87 -13.72
C PRO A 4 12.86 -8.35 -12.77
N GLN A 5 12.44 -9.20 -11.83
CA GLN A 5 11.39 -8.83 -10.87
C GLN A 5 11.98 -8.04 -9.70
N ILE A 6 11.23 -7.04 -9.25
CA ILE A 6 11.55 -6.25 -8.05
C ILE A 6 11.03 -7.01 -6.82
N PRO A 7 11.90 -7.44 -5.89
CA PRO A 7 11.46 -8.09 -4.66
C PRO A 7 10.82 -7.07 -3.72
N VAL A 8 9.56 -7.32 -3.34
CA VAL A 8 8.74 -6.44 -2.52
C VAL A 8 8.27 -7.16 -1.26
N TRP A 9 8.46 -6.52 -0.11
CA TRP A 9 7.71 -6.83 1.11
C TRP A 9 6.57 -5.82 1.25
N LEU A 10 5.33 -6.30 1.37
CA LEU A 10 4.16 -5.44 1.55
C LEU A 10 3.77 -5.38 3.03
N ASP A 11 3.74 -4.20 3.61
CA ASP A 11 3.26 -3.93 4.96
C ASP A 11 1.94 -3.15 4.87
N CYS A 12 0.82 -3.81 5.14
CA CYS A 12 -0.51 -3.28 4.81
C CYS A 12 -1.54 -3.51 5.92
N ASP A 13 -2.67 -2.83 5.83
CA ASP A 13 -3.79 -2.94 6.78
C ASP A 13 -5.11 -3.16 6.03
N PRO A 14 -5.29 -4.29 5.31
CA PRO A 14 -6.19 -4.33 4.17
C PRO A 14 -7.60 -3.77 4.34
N GLY A 15 -7.74 -2.57 3.76
CA GLY A 15 -8.93 -1.87 3.37
C GLY A 15 -9.35 -2.15 1.93
N ASN A 16 -10.06 -1.20 1.33
CA ASN A 16 -10.61 -1.36 -0.02
C ASN A 16 -9.56 -1.20 -1.11
N ASP A 17 -8.63 -0.26 -0.97
CA ASP A 17 -7.57 0.01 -1.94
C ASP A 17 -6.31 -0.84 -1.71
N ASP A 18 -6.02 -1.27 -0.48
CA ASP A 18 -5.00 -2.30 -0.22
C ASP A 18 -5.24 -3.59 -1.01
N ALA A 19 -6.52 -3.94 -1.25
CA ALA A 19 -6.86 -5.08 -2.09
C ALA A 19 -6.21 -4.97 -3.48
N PHE A 20 -6.19 -3.76 -4.04
CA PHE A 20 -5.56 -3.46 -5.33
C PHE A 20 -4.03 -3.44 -5.22
N ALA A 21 -3.45 -3.05 -4.07
CA ALA A 21 -2.02 -3.16 -3.82
C ALA A 21 -1.55 -4.63 -3.75
N ILE A 22 -2.31 -5.49 -3.05
CA ILE A 22 -2.07 -6.95 -2.98
C ILE A 22 -2.18 -7.57 -4.37
N LEU A 23 -3.24 -7.25 -5.12
CA LEU A 23 -3.42 -7.70 -6.51
C LEU A 23 -2.21 -7.32 -7.38
N LEU A 24 -1.80 -6.05 -7.34
CA LEU A 24 -0.70 -5.54 -8.14
C LEU A 24 0.63 -6.21 -7.75
N ALA A 25 0.90 -6.38 -6.46
CA ALA A 25 2.13 -7.00 -5.96
C ALA A 25 2.23 -8.49 -6.34
N ALA A 26 1.12 -9.21 -6.28
CA ALA A 26 1.09 -10.65 -6.52
C ALA A 26 1.08 -11.03 -8.00
N PHE A 27 0.42 -10.23 -8.86
CA PHE A 27 0.13 -10.66 -10.25
C PHE A 27 0.77 -9.82 -11.34
N HIS A 28 1.37 -8.66 -11.04
CA HIS A 28 2.11 -7.93 -12.05
C HIS A 28 3.53 -8.51 -12.23
N PRO A 29 3.97 -8.85 -13.45
CA PRO A 29 5.24 -9.55 -13.68
C PRO A 29 6.48 -8.73 -13.27
N GLN A 30 6.33 -7.42 -13.09
CA GLN A 30 7.41 -6.54 -12.61
C GLN A 30 7.77 -6.79 -11.14
N PHE A 31 6.85 -7.33 -10.34
CA PHE A 31 7.04 -7.49 -8.89
C PHE A 31 7.18 -8.96 -8.51
N ARG A 32 7.94 -9.19 -7.45
CA ARG A 32 8.00 -10.46 -6.73
C ARG A 32 7.58 -10.19 -5.30
N LEU A 33 6.35 -10.55 -4.94
CA LEU A 33 5.87 -10.46 -3.57
C LEU A 33 6.59 -11.48 -2.70
N VAL A 34 7.45 -11.00 -1.81
CA VAL A 34 8.31 -11.82 -0.92
C VAL A 34 7.56 -12.26 0.32
N GLY A 35 6.68 -11.42 0.83
CA GLY A 35 5.91 -11.64 2.03
C GLY A 35 5.01 -10.44 2.33
N ILE A 36 4.05 -10.66 3.22
CA ILE A 36 3.14 -9.63 3.72
C ILE A 36 3.25 -9.57 5.24
N SER A 37 3.40 -8.38 5.81
CA SER A 37 3.06 -8.10 7.21
C SER A 37 1.77 -7.29 7.27
N THR A 38 0.91 -7.61 8.22
CA THR A 38 -0.31 -6.85 8.45
C THR A 38 -0.17 -5.95 9.67
N VAL A 39 -0.86 -4.81 9.67
CA VAL A 39 -0.82 -3.85 10.77
C VAL A 39 -2.23 -3.35 11.10
N HIS A 40 -2.39 -2.76 12.28
CA HIS A 40 -3.58 -1.97 12.61
C HIS A 40 -3.64 -0.70 11.73
N GLY A 41 -4.86 -0.25 11.45
CA GLY A 41 -5.11 0.96 10.67
C GLY A 41 -6.56 1.02 10.23
N ASN A 42 -6.89 0.73 8.97
CA ASN A 42 -8.26 0.75 8.44
C ASN A 42 -9.26 -0.03 9.32
N ALA A 43 -8.80 -1.14 9.92
CA ALA A 43 -9.51 -1.93 10.91
C ALA A 43 -8.54 -2.46 12.00
N PRO A 44 -9.04 -3.08 13.09
CA PRO A 44 -8.19 -3.83 14.03
C PRO A 44 -7.35 -4.89 13.32
N LEU A 45 -6.16 -5.20 13.86
CA LEU A 45 -5.22 -6.16 13.24
C LEU A 45 -5.86 -7.50 12.89
N SER A 46 -6.73 -8.02 13.76
CA SER A 46 -7.43 -9.29 13.52
C SER A 46 -8.24 -9.27 12.22
N MET A 47 -8.85 -8.11 11.90
CA MET A 47 -9.63 -7.93 10.68
C MET A 47 -8.74 -7.66 9.47
N THR A 48 -7.73 -6.80 9.60
CA THR A 48 -6.81 -6.53 8.47
C THR A 48 -6.08 -7.82 8.06
N THR A 49 -5.66 -8.62 9.03
CA THR A 49 -5.07 -9.95 8.79
C THR A 49 -6.04 -10.92 8.13
N HIS A 50 -7.27 -11.01 8.64
CA HIS A 50 -8.30 -11.86 8.01
C HIS A 50 -8.60 -11.42 6.57
N ASN A 51 -8.67 -10.10 6.33
CA ASN A 51 -8.91 -9.54 5.00
C ASN A 51 -7.77 -9.88 4.04
N THR A 52 -6.50 -9.78 4.48
CA THR A 52 -5.34 -10.23 3.68
C THR A 52 -5.50 -11.69 3.28
N LEU A 53 -5.75 -12.58 4.25
CA LEU A 53 -5.86 -14.02 3.98
C LEU A 53 -7.03 -14.34 3.04
N GLY A 54 -8.18 -13.72 3.25
CA GLY A 54 -9.36 -13.87 2.41
C GLY A 54 -9.14 -13.36 0.98
N LEU A 55 -8.43 -12.25 0.81
CA LEU A 55 -8.06 -11.72 -0.52
C LEU A 55 -7.11 -12.67 -1.24
N LEU A 56 -6.07 -13.17 -0.57
CA LEU A 56 -5.14 -14.13 -1.18
C LEU A 56 -5.85 -15.43 -1.58
N ASP A 57 -6.81 -15.89 -0.78
CA ASP A 57 -7.64 -17.07 -1.10
C ASP A 57 -8.54 -16.83 -2.33
N VAL A 58 -9.22 -15.68 -2.39
CA VAL A 58 -10.01 -15.27 -3.57
C VAL A 58 -9.14 -15.14 -4.83
N LEU A 59 -7.89 -14.70 -4.66
CA LEU A 59 -6.89 -14.64 -5.73
C LEU A 59 -6.30 -16.01 -6.09
N GLY A 60 -6.74 -17.09 -5.44
CA GLY A 60 -6.30 -18.46 -5.73
C GLY A 60 -4.84 -18.73 -5.35
N LEU A 61 -4.25 -17.94 -4.45
CA LEU A 61 -2.89 -18.17 -3.97
C LEU A 61 -2.85 -19.26 -2.90
N GLU A 62 -1.74 -19.99 -2.85
CA GLU A 62 -1.49 -21.05 -1.89
C GLU A 62 -0.52 -20.61 -0.78
N GLN A 63 -0.56 -21.32 0.36
CA GLN A 63 0.24 -21.04 1.56
C GLN A 63 1.76 -20.95 1.30
N ASN A 64 2.27 -21.70 0.32
CA ASN A 64 3.69 -21.73 -0.04
C ASN A 64 4.10 -20.64 -1.04
N GLN A 65 3.15 -19.91 -1.64
CA GLN A 65 3.44 -18.86 -2.60
C GLN A 65 3.68 -17.51 -1.92
N VAL A 66 2.87 -17.18 -0.91
CA VAL A 66 2.99 -15.93 -0.15
C VAL A 66 2.69 -16.20 1.32
N ARG A 67 3.59 -15.78 2.22
CA ARG A 67 3.39 -15.87 3.67
C ARG A 67 2.91 -14.54 4.22
N VAL A 68 1.93 -14.62 5.12
CA VAL A 68 1.35 -13.46 5.84
C VAL A 68 1.72 -13.56 7.30
N TYR A 69 2.24 -12.48 7.87
CA TYR A 69 2.60 -12.38 9.28
C TYR A 69 1.79 -11.28 9.96
N ALA A 70 1.08 -11.61 11.03
CA ALA A 70 0.36 -10.63 11.83
C ALA A 70 1.35 -9.73 12.58
N GLY A 71 1.23 -8.41 12.39
CA GLY A 71 2.15 -7.42 12.95
C GLY A 71 1.63 -6.75 14.22
N ALA A 72 1.78 -5.43 14.30
CA ALA A 72 1.42 -4.65 15.46
C ALA A 72 -0.10 -4.41 15.57
N GLU A 73 -0.65 -4.65 16.76
CA GLU A 73 -2.07 -4.46 17.06
C GLU A 73 -2.45 -3.01 17.40
N VAL A 74 -1.49 -2.21 17.87
CA VAL A 74 -1.74 -0.87 18.40
C VAL A 74 -0.62 0.11 18.00
N PRO A 75 -0.93 1.43 17.91
CA PRO A 75 0.08 2.46 17.69
C PRO A 75 1.13 2.51 18.80
N LEU A 76 2.30 3.10 18.53
CA LEU A 76 3.40 3.21 19.50
C LEU A 76 3.02 3.93 20.79
N VAL A 77 2.21 4.99 20.68
CA VAL A 77 1.88 5.88 21.81
C VAL A 77 0.38 6.18 21.89
N LYS A 78 -0.28 6.34 20.74
CA LYS A 78 -1.69 6.75 20.68
C LYS A 78 -2.63 5.58 20.87
N LYS A 79 -3.88 5.88 21.22
CA LYS A 79 -4.96 4.88 21.19
C LYS A 79 -5.24 4.48 19.73
N PRO A 80 -5.52 3.20 19.44
CA PRO A 80 -5.88 2.75 18.11
C PRO A 80 -7.02 3.55 17.49
N ARG A 81 -6.97 3.71 16.17
CA ARG A 81 -7.98 4.38 15.34
C ARG A 81 -8.27 3.50 14.15
N TYR A 82 -9.54 3.46 13.75
CA TYR A 82 -10.02 2.63 12.66
C TYR A 82 -10.89 3.46 11.71
N ALA A 83 -10.88 3.11 10.43
CA ALA A 83 -11.62 3.79 9.37
C ALA A 83 -12.81 2.95 8.88
N LEU A 84 -13.51 2.27 9.79
CA LEU A 84 -14.67 1.42 9.46
C LEU A 84 -15.85 2.18 8.81
N ASP A 85 -15.90 3.50 8.97
CA ASP A 85 -16.88 4.35 8.26
C ASP A 85 -16.59 4.46 6.76
N VAL A 86 -15.32 4.32 6.37
CA VAL A 86 -14.86 4.37 4.97
C VAL A 86 -14.83 2.95 4.38
N HIS A 87 -14.28 2.01 5.13
CA HIS A 87 -14.02 0.64 4.67
C HIS A 87 -15.10 -0.38 5.07
N GLY A 88 -16.13 0.05 5.79
CA GLY A 88 -17.24 -0.79 6.23
C GLY A 88 -16.91 -1.64 7.46
N LYS A 89 -17.95 -2.30 8.01
CA LYS A 89 -17.86 -3.04 9.28
C LYS A 89 -16.92 -4.25 9.25
N SER A 90 -16.62 -4.80 8.07
CA SER A 90 -15.64 -5.87 7.88
C SER A 90 -14.22 -5.35 7.65
N GLY A 91 -14.02 -4.03 7.56
CA GLY A 91 -12.76 -3.43 7.15
C GLY A 91 -12.48 -3.54 5.66
N ILE A 92 -13.32 -4.22 4.87
CA ILE A 92 -13.23 -4.27 3.40
C ILE A 92 -14.63 -4.44 2.79
N GLY A 93 -15.36 -3.35 2.67
CA GLY A 93 -16.73 -3.36 2.19
C GLY A 93 -16.81 -3.71 0.70
N GLY A 94 -17.94 -4.28 0.27
CA GLY A 94 -18.16 -4.71 -1.11
C GLY A 94 -17.60 -6.10 -1.43
N ALA A 95 -16.62 -6.60 -0.67
CA ALA A 95 -16.18 -7.99 -0.77
C ALA A 95 -17.07 -8.95 0.03
N ARG A 96 -17.19 -10.19 -0.43
CA ARG A 96 -17.56 -11.34 0.39
C ARG A 96 -16.37 -12.28 0.46
N LEU A 97 -15.46 -12.00 1.38
CA LEU A 97 -14.29 -12.85 1.61
C LEU A 97 -14.70 -14.15 2.32
N PRO A 98 -13.99 -15.27 2.11
CA PRO A 98 -14.24 -16.52 2.83
C PRO A 98 -14.13 -16.31 4.34
N GLU A 99 -15.11 -16.78 5.11
CA GLU A 99 -15.05 -16.74 6.58
C GLU A 99 -13.88 -17.56 7.14
N ASN A 100 -13.50 -18.63 6.43
CA ASN A 100 -12.36 -19.48 6.76
C ASN A 100 -11.45 -19.58 5.51
N PRO A 101 -10.53 -18.62 5.31
CA PRO A 101 -9.60 -18.66 4.20
C PRO A 101 -8.73 -19.93 4.25
N ARG A 102 -8.40 -20.49 3.08
CA ARG A 102 -7.48 -21.65 2.98
C ARG A 102 -6.06 -21.33 3.39
N ILE A 103 -5.65 -20.06 3.28
CA ILE A 103 -4.34 -19.56 3.72
C ILE A 103 -4.46 -19.11 5.18
N ALA A 104 -3.48 -19.48 5.99
CA ALA A 104 -3.36 -19.10 7.39
C ALA A 104 -2.19 -18.14 7.62
N VAL A 105 -2.25 -17.45 8.76
CA VAL A 105 -1.10 -16.69 9.30
C VAL A 105 0.10 -17.64 9.45
N SER A 106 1.27 -17.18 9.03
CA SER A 106 2.51 -17.95 9.20
C SER A 106 2.94 -17.92 10.66
N GLU A 107 3.13 -19.11 11.25
CA GLU A 107 3.53 -19.26 12.66
C GLU A 107 4.98 -19.75 12.82
N ASP A 108 5.74 -19.84 11.72
CA ASP A 108 7.13 -20.31 11.76
C ASP A 108 8.09 -19.31 12.44
N LYS A 109 7.69 -18.03 12.52
CA LYS A 109 8.38 -16.93 13.22
C LYS A 109 7.48 -15.70 13.36
N ASP A 110 7.88 -14.75 14.19
CA ASP A 110 7.21 -13.45 14.29
C ASP A 110 7.45 -12.55 13.05
N TYR A 111 6.58 -11.55 12.84
CA TYR A 111 6.65 -10.66 11.68
C TYR A 111 7.98 -9.91 11.60
N LEU A 112 8.55 -9.50 12.73
CA LEU A 112 9.83 -8.79 12.81
C LEU A 112 10.96 -9.67 12.26
N THR A 113 11.04 -10.92 12.73
CA THR A 113 12.05 -11.89 12.29
C THR A 113 11.84 -12.24 10.82
N ALA A 114 10.58 -12.36 10.37
CA ALA A 114 10.29 -12.58 8.96
C ALA A 114 10.77 -11.43 8.05
N MET A 115 10.49 -10.18 8.45
CA MET A 115 10.97 -8.99 7.74
C MET A 115 12.50 -8.93 7.74
N LYS A 116 13.15 -9.16 8.89
CA LYS A 116 14.61 -9.22 9.00
C LYS A 116 15.21 -10.27 8.05
N ASP A 117 14.71 -11.49 8.10
CA ASP A 117 15.20 -12.59 7.28
C ASP A 117 15.01 -12.30 5.79
N ALA A 118 13.90 -11.66 5.40
CA ALA A 118 13.69 -11.21 4.03
C ALA A 118 14.69 -10.14 3.61
N ILE A 119 14.95 -9.13 4.45
CA ILE A 119 15.93 -8.07 4.16
C ILE A 119 17.33 -8.67 3.99
N GLU A 120 17.73 -9.58 4.89
CA GLU A 120 19.03 -10.25 4.84
C GLU A 120 19.16 -11.15 3.59
N ALA A 121 18.11 -11.91 3.25
CA ALA A 121 18.10 -12.82 2.10
C ALA A 121 18.22 -12.11 0.75
N TYR A 122 17.66 -10.91 0.63
CA TYR A 122 17.71 -10.11 -0.60
C TYR A 122 18.85 -9.08 -0.63
N ASN A 123 19.69 -9.03 0.41
CA ASN A 123 21.01 -8.36 0.44
C ASN A 123 21.06 -7.00 -0.30
N GLY A 124 20.28 -6.01 0.16
CA GLY A 124 20.27 -4.68 -0.47
C GLY A 124 19.31 -4.51 -1.64
N GLN A 125 18.54 -5.54 -2.02
CA GLN A 125 17.59 -5.47 -3.14
C GLN A 125 16.13 -5.36 -2.70
N LEU A 126 15.78 -5.74 -1.46
CA LEU A 126 14.40 -5.73 -0.99
C LEU A 126 13.85 -4.31 -0.91
N CYS A 127 12.72 -4.07 -1.56
CA CYS A 127 11.92 -2.87 -1.40
C CYS A 127 10.80 -3.16 -0.39
N ILE A 128 10.59 -2.25 0.56
CA ILE A 128 9.43 -2.33 1.46
C ILE A 128 8.37 -1.37 0.94
N VAL A 129 7.12 -1.83 0.83
CA VAL A 129 5.97 -0.99 0.48
C VAL A 129 5.04 -0.98 1.67
N ALA A 130 4.86 0.18 2.30
CA ALA A 130 3.98 0.36 3.44
C ALA A 130 2.72 1.11 3.00
N THR A 131 1.56 0.47 3.12
CA THR A 131 0.25 1.04 2.77
C THR A 131 -0.66 1.24 3.98
N GLY A 132 -0.23 0.77 5.15
CA GLY A 132 -0.89 1.06 6.44
C GLY A 132 -0.05 1.95 7.36
N THR A 133 -0.36 1.89 8.67
CA THR A 133 0.43 2.62 9.67
C THR A 133 1.87 2.13 9.72
N LEU A 134 2.83 3.04 9.94
CA LEU A 134 4.27 2.73 9.92
C LEU A 134 4.77 2.00 11.17
N THR A 135 3.86 1.46 11.99
CA THR A 135 4.14 0.85 13.30
C THR A 135 5.08 -0.34 13.19
N ASN A 136 4.85 -1.22 12.20
CA ASN A 136 5.70 -2.40 11.97
C ASN A 136 7.13 -2.00 11.59
N LEU A 137 7.27 -1.01 10.69
CA LEU A 137 8.57 -0.48 10.29
C LEU A 137 9.29 0.19 11.46
N ALA A 138 8.57 0.96 12.30
CA ALA A 138 9.14 1.59 13.48
C ALA A 138 9.69 0.54 14.46
N HIS A 139 8.91 -0.51 14.76
CA HIS A 139 9.39 -1.63 15.58
C HIS A 139 10.61 -2.33 14.96
N LEU A 140 10.59 -2.58 13.64
CA LEU A 140 11.68 -3.23 12.92
C LEU A 140 12.99 -2.46 13.06
N PHE A 141 12.98 -1.17 12.75
CA PHE A 141 14.19 -0.34 12.73
C PHE A 141 14.63 0.14 14.11
N GLN A 142 13.75 0.11 15.12
CA GLN A 142 14.15 0.26 16.52
C GLN A 142 14.85 -0.99 17.04
N LYS A 143 14.31 -2.18 16.72
CA LYS A 143 14.88 -3.47 17.16
C LYS A 143 16.20 -3.79 16.44
N TRP A 144 16.29 -3.48 15.14
CA TRP A 144 17.48 -3.72 14.33
C TRP A 144 17.86 -2.51 13.45
N PRO A 145 18.44 -1.46 14.05
CA PRO A 145 18.82 -0.25 13.32
C PRO A 145 19.78 -0.48 12.15
N GLN A 146 20.59 -1.53 12.19
CA GLN A 146 21.52 -1.90 11.11
C GLN A 146 20.79 -2.22 9.79
N LEU A 147 19.55 -2.70 9.83
CA LEU A 147 18.78 -3.05 8.64
C LEU A 147 18.41 -1.83 7.77
N LYS A 148 18.44 -0.61 8.33
CA LYS A 148 18.21 0.64 7.59
C LYS A 148 19.13 0.75 6.37
N SER A 149 20.38 0.30 6.52
CA SER A 149 21.37 0.27 5.44
C SER A 149 21.10 -0.83 4.40
N SER A 150 20.44 -1.93 4.79
CA SER A 150 20.25 -3.14 3.99
C SER A 150 18.96 -3.16 3.15
N VAL A 151 17.98 -2.29 3.44
CA VAL A 151 16.83 -2.10 2.56
C VAL A 151 17.21 -1.29 1.32
N LYS A 152 16.70 -1.67 0.14
CA LYS A 152 16.94 -0.94 -1.11
C LYS A 152 16.27 0.43 -1.07
N LEU A 153 14.97 0.43 -0.77
CA LEU A 153 14.13 1.62 -0.60
C LEU A 153 12.87 1.27 0.20
N ILE A 154 12.17 2.29 0.65
CA ILE A 154 10.85 2.19 1.29
C ILE A 154 9.88 3.07 0.49
N SER A 155 8.77 2.50 0.03
CA SER A 155 7.68 3.25 -0.58
C SER A 155 6.51 3.31 0.40
N ILE A 156 5.98 4.50 0.66
CA ILE A 156 4.96 4.72 1.69
C ILE A 156 3.74 5.36 1.05
N MET A 157 2.56 4.76 1.20
CA MET A 157 1.30 5.50 1.05
C MET A 157 1.04 6.22 2.37
N GLY A 158 1.04 7.55 2.34
CA GLY A 158 0.68 8.33 3.51
C GLY A 158 1.15 9.78 3.46
N GLY A 159 0.67 10.56 4.42
CA GLY A 159 0.95 11.99 4.50
C GLY A 159 0.10 12.84 3.54
N ALA A 160 0.03 14.13 3.86
CA ALA A 160 -0.65 15.14 3.07
C ALA A 160 0.07 16.49 3.23
N PHE A 161 0.24 17.21 2.13
CA PHE A 161 0.89 18.54 2.11
C PHE A 161 -0.09 19.68 1.77
N ASP A 162 -1.33 19.33 1.35
CA ASP A 162 -2.42 20.29 1.20
C ASP A 162 -3.53 19.97 2.20
N LEU A 163 -4.40 18.99 1.88
CA LEU A 163 -5.57 18.64 2.67
C LEU A 163 -5.50 17.18 3.13
N GLY A 164 -5.70 16.97 4.43
CA GLY A 164 -5.84 15.63 5.01
C GLY A 164 -7.20 14.96 4.73
N ASN A 165 -7.30 13.67 5.05
CA ASN A 165 -8.56 12.91 4.96
C ASN A 165 -9.09 12.47 6.35
N ALA A 166 -8.21 12.22 7.32
CA ALA A 166 -8.58 11.88 8.68
C ALA A 166 -8.87 13.13 9.53
N THR A 167 -8.11 14.19 9.30
CA THR A 167 -8.41 15.55 9.75
C THR A 167 -8.19 16.52 8.59
N LYS A 168 -8.46 17.82 8.77
CA LYS A 168 -8.09 18.83 7.77
C LYS A 168 -6.59 18.87 7.46
N TYR A 169 -5.74 18.42 8.39
CA TYR A 169 -4.28 18.52 8.29
C TYR A 169 -3.60 17.18 8.01
N ALA A 170 -4.19 16.07 8.44
CA ALA A 170 -3.51 14.78 8.49
C ALA A 170 -4.19 13.74 7.59
N GLU A 171 -3.35 13.00 6.89
CA GLU A 171 -3.69 11.74 6.25
C GLU A 171 -3.81 10.63 7.30
N PHE A 172 -4.68 9.66 7.06
CA PHE A 172 -5.06 8.61 8.01
C PHE A 172 -3.91 7.76 8.56
N ASN A 173 -3.03 7.21 7.73
CA ASN A 173 -1.92 6.37 8.18
C ASN A 173 -0.98 7.13 9.11
N PHE A 174 -0.67 8.39 8.78
CA PHE A 174 0.12 9.26 9.63
C PHE A 174 -0.64 9.70 10.89
N TYR A 175 -1.96 9.92 10.79
CA TYR A 175 -2.81 10.29 11.93
C TYR A 175 -2.99 9.16 12.95
N ALA A 176 -3.09 7.92 12.47
CA ALA A 176 -3.33 6.73 13.27
C ALA A 176 -2.11 6.34 14.11
N ASP A 177 -0.88 6.51 13.57
CA ASP A 177 0.36 6.43 14.35
C ASP A 177 1.38 7.51 13.94
N PRO A 178 1.24 8.74 14.46
CA PRO A 178 2.12 9.84 14.10
C PRO A 178 3.53 9.66 14.67
N HIS A 179 3.69 8.89 15.75
CA HIS A 179 5.01 8.63 16.34
C HIS A 179 5.80 7.66 15.47
N ALA A 180 5.14 6.62 14.94
CA ALA A 180 5.76 5.74 13.96
C ALA A 180 6.10 6.48 12.67
N ALA A 181 5.19 7.33 12.17
CA ALA A 181 5.46 8.14 11.00
C ALA A 181 6.68 9.05 11.18
N GLN A 182 6.75 9.79 12.30
CA GLN A 182 7.91 10.60 12.67
C GLN A 182 9.21 9.77 12.67
N LEU A 183 9.22 8.62 13.36
CA LEU A 183 10.41 7.78 13.49
C LEU A 183 10.95 7.27 12.15
N ILE A 184 10.09 7.13 11.14
CA ILE A 184 10.48 6.62 9.83
C ILE A 184 10.89 7.75 8.89
N VAL A 185 10.04 8.77 8.70
CA VAL A 185 10.27 9.79 7.67
C VAL A 185 11.32 10.84 8.08
N GLU A 186 11.54 11.03 9.39
CA GLU A 186 12.56 11.95 9.90
C GLU A 186 13.92 11.26 10.14
N ASP A 187 14.03 9.94 9.95
CA ASP A 187 15.28 9.23 10.17
C ASP A 187 16.29 9.53 9.04
N PRO A 188 17.47 10.09 9.34
CA PRO A 188 18.42 10.51 8.32
C PRO A 188 19.02 9.35 7.50
N GLN A 189 19.03 8.12 8.02
CA GLN A 189 19.48 6.94 7.30
C GLN A 189 18.40 6.34 6.39
N LEU A 190 17.12 6.69 6.61
CA LEU A 190 16.00 6.23 5.80
C LEU A 190 15.51 7.28 4.81
N ALA A 191 15.51 8.58 5.17
CA ALA A 191 14.90 9.66 4.38
C ALA A 191 15.25 9.60 2.89
N HIS A 192 16.54 9.52 2.56
CA HIS A 192 17.03 9.46 1.17
C HIS A 192 16.61 8.22 0.38
N LYS A 193 16.13 7.17 1.07
CA LYS A 193 15.61 5.90 0.54
C LYS A 193 14.09 5.83 0.49
N ILE A 194 13.39 6.85 0.99
CA ILE A 194 11.93 6.87 1.04
C ILE A 194 11.38 7.56 -0.22
N VAL A 195 10.36 6.94 -0.81
CA VAL A 195 9.39 7.63 -1.67
C VAL A 195 8.03 7.64 -0.96
N LEU A 196 7.45 8.81 -0.83
CA LEU A 196 6.15 9.05 -0.22
C LEU A 196 5.11 9.29 -1.33
N ALA A 197 3.99 8.58 -1.25
CA ALA A 197 2.81 8.76 -2.06
C ALA A 197 1.71 9.44 -1.22
N PRO A 198 1.75 10.78 -1.06
CA PRO A 198 0.80 11.50 -0.23
C PRO A 198 -0.57 11.67 -0.91
N LEU A 199 -1.55 12.21 -0.18
CA LEU A 199 -2.88 12.53 -0.70
C LEU A 199 -2.85 13.45 -1.93
N ASN A 200 -1.96 14.44 -1.96
CA ASN A 200 -1.81 15.36 -3.09
C ASN A 200 -1.54 14.64 -4.43
N TYR A 201 -0.86 13.49 -4.34
CA TYR A 201 -0.51 12.65 -5.49
C TYR A 201 -1.55 11.55 -5.72
N THR A 202 -1.95 10.84 -4.66
CA THR A 202 -2.92 9.73 -4.76
C THR A 202 -4.35 10.19 -5.05
N HIS A 203 -4.72 11.44 -4.73
CA HIS A 203 -6.00 12.01 -5.17
C HIS A 203 -6.10 12.18 -6.70
N LYS A 204 -4.99 12.02 -7.43
CA LYS A 204 -4.96 12.06 -8.89
C LYS A 204 -5.12 10.65 -9.52
N SER A 205 -4.99 9.55 -8.75
CA SER A 205 -5.19 8.16 -9.23
C SER A 205 -6.67 7.77 -9.25
N ILE A 206 -7.46 8.49 -10.05
CA ILE A 206 -8.92 8.31 -10.09
C ILE A 206 -9.32 7.09 -10.92
N ALA A 207 -10.06 6.17 -10.29
CA ALA A 207 -10.72 5.07 -10.99
C ALA A 207 -11.99 5.57 -11.68
N ASN A 208 -11.83 6.33 -12.76
CA ASN A 208 -12.94 6.96 -13.50
C ASN A 208 -13.83 5.93 -14.22
N SER A 209 -14.91 6.38 -14.85
CA SER A 209 -15.85 5.47 -15.54
C SER A 209 -15.21 4.59 -16.62
N ALA A 210 -14.22 5.10 -17.36
CA ALA A 210 -13.49 4.33 -18.36
C ALA A 210 -12.62 3.25 -17.71
N THR A 211 -11.86 3.61 -16.66
CA THR A 211 -11.09 2.65 -15.87
C THR A 211 -11.98 1.57 -15.27
N ARG A 212 -13.11 1.95 -14.65
CA ARG A 212 -14.04 1.00 -14.04
C ARG A 212 -14.61 0.00 -15.02
N ARG A 213 -14.93 0.42 -16.25
CA ARG A 213 -15.39 -0.49 -17.32
C ARG A 213 -14.33 -1.50 -17.74
N LYS A 214 -13.04 -1.16 -17.65
CA LYS A 214 -11.95 -2.11 -17.93
C LYS A 214 -11.67 -3.06 -16.77
N LEU A 215 -11.97 -2.64 -15.53
CA LEU A 215 -11.88 -3.53 -14.37
C LEU A 215 -12.98 -4.60 -14.44
N TYR A 216 -14.21 -4.19 -14.73
CA TYR A 216 -15.35 -5.10 -14.88
C TYR A 216 -16.38 -4.55 -15.87
N ASN A 217 -16.79 -5.38 -16.82
CA ASN A 217 -17.88 -5.09 -17.75
C ASN A 217 -18.77 -6.33 -17.91
N PRO A 218 -20.02 -6.33 -17.42
CA PRO A 218 -20.89 -7.50 -17.50
C PRO A 218 -21.23 -7.93 -18.95
N GLU A 219 -21.10 -7.01 -19.91
CA GLU A 219 -21.38 -7.25 -21.34
C GLU A 219 -20.19 -7.85 -22.10
N ASP A 220 -19.00 -7.89 -21.48
CA ASP A 220 -17.77 -8.38 -22.08
C ASP A 220 -17.32 -9.69 -21.39
N PRO A 221 -17.38 -10.85 -22.08
CA PRO A 221 -16.98 -12.14 -21.52
C PRO A 221 -15.55 -12.20 -20.99
N GLU A 222 -14.64 -11.35 -21.49
CA GLU A 222 -13.25 -11.30 -21.02
C GLU A 222 -13.11 -10.47 -19.73
N LEU A 223 -14.11 -9.65 -19.41
CA LEU A 223 -14.09 -8.69 -18.29
C LEU A 223 -15.20 -8.93 -17.26
N ASN A 224 -15.89 -10.08 -17.29
CA ASN A 224 -17.05 -10.35 -16.44
C ASN A 224 -16.88 -11.50 -15.43
N SER A 225 -15.64 -11.93 -15.15
CA SER A 225 -15.33 -12.99 -14.17
C SER A 225 -15.82 -12.66 -12.75
N ASP A 226 -15.99 -13.68 -11.92
CA ASP A 226 -16.33 -13.52 -10.49
C ASP A 226 -15.25 -12.77 -9.70
N LEU A 227 -13.98 -12.98 -10.05
CA LEU A 227 -12.86 -12.26 -9.46
C LEU A 227 -12.96 -10.76 -9.77
N ARG A 228 -13.14 -10.38 -11.04
CA ARG A 228 -13.35 -8.98 -11.45
C ARG A 228 -14.57 -8.37 -10.80
N SER A 229 -15.67 -9.12 -10.74
CA SER A 229 -16.90 -8.69 -10.05
C SER A 229 -16.62 -8.37 -8.57
N THR A 230 -15.80 -9.18 -7.91
CA THR A 230 -15.40 -8.97 -6.51
C THR A 230 -14.60 -7.68 -6.34
N PHE A 231 -13.52 -7.48 -7.12
CA PHE A 231 -12.72 -6.25 -7.08
C PHE A 231 -13.53 -5.01 -7.46
N TYR A 232 -14.44 -5.12 -8.43
CA TYR A 232 -15.34 -4.03 -8.79
C TYR A 232 -16.28 -3.67 -7.64
N LYS A 233 -16.85 -4.64 -6.93
CA LYS A 233 -17.72 -4.38 -5.77
C LYS A 233 -16.94 -3.74 -4.63
N ILE A 234 -15.70 -4.16 -4.37
CA ILE A 234 -14.79 -3.51 -3.41
C ILE A 234 -14.62 -2.02 -3.78
N LEU A 235 -14.29 -1.73 -5.04
CA LEU A 235 -14.09 -0.37 -5.51
C LEU A 235 -15.37 0.48 -5.42
N MET A 236 -16.51 -0.09 -5.79
CA MET A 236 -17.78 0.64 -5.79
C MET A 236 -18.31 0.89 -4.38
N PHE A 237 -18.06 -0.02 -3.43
CA PHE A 237 -18.31 0.26 -2.02
C PHE A 237 -17.44 1.43 -1.56
N TYR A 238 -16.15 1.39 -1.84
CA TYR A 238 -15.22 2.47 -1.49
C TYR A 238 -15.65 3.80 -2.09
N TYR A 239 -16.07 3.80 -3.35
CA TYR A 239 -16.56 4.99 -4.04
C TYR A 239 -17.75 5.66 -3.33
N SER A 240 -18.61 4.89 -2.67
CA SER A 240 -19.74 5.45 -1.93
C SER A 240 -19.32 6.39 -0.78
N SER A 241 -18.11 6.22 -0.24
CA SER A 241 -17.50 7.09 0.77
C SER A 241 -16.96 8.41 0.17
N TYR A 242 -16.64 8.43 -1.12
CA TYR A 242 -16.01 9.56 -1.81
C TYR A 242 -16.98 10.43 -2.62
N ILE A 243 -18.09 9.85 -3.12
CA ILE A 243 -18.99 10.51 -4.08
C ILE A 243 -19.62 11.82 -3.59
N LYS A 244 -19.63 12.05 -2.27
CA LYS A 244 -20.12 13.30 -1.67
C LYS A 244 -19.17 14.48 -1.86
N ASN A 245 -17.90 14.22 -2.13
CA ASN A 245 -16.91 15.24 -2.40
C ASN A 245 -16.86 15.51 -3.93
N PRO A 246 -17.16 16.74 -4.39
CA PRO A 246 -17.16 17.07 -5.81
C PRO A 246 -15.85 16.77 -6.53
N ALA A 247 -14.71 16.77 -5.81
CA ALA A 247 -13.40 16.43 -6.39
C ALA A 247 -13.31 14.97 -6.88
N PHE A 248 -14.19 14.09 -6.41
CA PHE A 248 -14.15 12.65 -6.69
C PHE A 248 -15.40 12.14 -7.42
N ILE A 249 -16.20 13.03 -8.04
CA ILE A 249 -17.43 12.65 -8.76
C ILE A 249 -17.19 11.72 -9.96
N ASP A 250 -15.98 11.73 -10.51
CA ASP A 250 -15.62 10.85 -11.63
C ASP A 250 -15.29 9.43 -11.18
N GLY A 251 -14.88 9.24 -9.92
CA GLY A 251 -14.53 7.96 -9.31
C GLY A 251 -13.70 8.11 -8.03
N PRO A 252 -13.49 7.02 -7.27
CA PRO A 252 -12.65 7.06 -6.08
C PRO A 252 -11.17 7.17 -6.48
N PRO A 253 -10.35 7.88 -5.69
CA PRO A 253 -8.90 7.72 -5.75
C PRO A 253 -8.53 6.33 -5.25
N VAL A 254 -7.52 5.69 -5.85
CA VAL A 254 -7.01 4.38 -5.38
C VAL A 254 -5.57 4.57 -4.95
N HIS A 255 -5.33 4.62 -3.63
CA HIS A 255 -4.12 5.20 -3.07
C HIS A 255 -2.97 4.18 -3.00
N ASP A 256 -3.20 3.07 -2.32
CA ASP A 256 -2.17 2.08 -1.95
C ASP A 256 -1.39 1.46 -3.12
N PRO A 257 -2.02 1.00 -4.22
CA PRO A 257 -1.27 0.50 -5.37
C PRO A 257 -0.36 1.55 -6.01
N LEU A 258 -0.63 2.85 -5.81
CA LEU A 258 0.25 3.91 -6.31
C LEU A 258 1.58 3.96 -5.53
N ALA A 259 1.58 3.62 -4.23
CA ALA A 259 2.83 3.47 -3.49
C ALA A 259 3.65 2.29 -4.04
N LEU A 260 3.03 1.16 -4.34
CA LEU A 260 3.74 0.05 -5.00
C LEU A 260 4.29 0.46 -6.37
N PHE A 261 3.50 1.14 -7.20
CA PHE A 261 3.95 1.64 -8.50
C PHE A 261 5.10 2.64 -8.37
N SER A 262 5.12 3.45 -7.32
CA SER A 262 6.17 4.44 -7.06
C SER A 262 7.54 3.82 -6.78
N VAL A 263 7.61 2.53 -6.41
CA VAL A 263 8.87 1.77 -6.34
C VAL A 263 9.63 1.82 -7.66
N ILE A 264 8.94 1.69 -8.79
CA ILE A 264 9.55 1.71 -10.13
C ILE A 264 10.20 3.06 -10.40
N LYS A 265 9.49 4.14 -10.04
CA LYS A 265 9.96 5.51 -10.24
C LYS A 265 11.14 5.83 -9.32
N MET A 266 11.08 5.39 -8.07
CA MET A 266 12.18 5.56 -7.12
C MET A 266 13.41 4.72 -7.48
N LEU A 267 13.25 3.51 -8.01
CA LEU A 267 14.38 2.70 -8.47
C LEU A 267 15.15 3.35 -9.61
N ALA A 268 14.45 3.97 -10.58
CA ALA A 268 15.10 4.73 -11.63
C ALA A 268 16.00 5.83 -11.03
N LEU A 269 15.48 6.60 -10.06
CA LEU A 269 16.26 7.63 -9.36
C LEU A 269 17.48 7.05 -8.63
N VAL A 270 17.29 5.96 -7.86
CA VAL A 270 18.36 5.30 -7.11
C VAL A 270 19.44 4.72 -8.04
N ASN A 271 19.08 4.37 -9.26
CA ASN A 271 20.02 3.86 -10.27
C ASN A 271 20.66 4.98 -11.13
N GLY A 272 20.38 6.24 -10.84
CA GLY A 272 20.89 7.39 -11.61
C GLY A 272 20.20 7.60 -12.95
N GLU A 273 19.02 7.02 -13.14
CA GLU A 273 18.19 7.16 -14.33
C GLU A 273 17.14 8.27 -14.13
N THR A 274 16.65 8.84 -15.23
CA THR A 274 15.52 9.77 -15.18
C THR A 274 14.21 8.99 -15.21
N PRO A 275 13.37 9.05 -14.16
CA PRO A 275 12.10 8.34 -14.15
C PRO A 275 11.16 8.91 -15.22
N SER A 276 10.60 8.05 -16.06
CA SER A 276 9.64 8.46 -17.07
C SER A 276 8.38 9.01 -16.42
N LYS A 277 8.02 10.26 -16.80
CA LYS A 277 6.79 10.96 -16.39
C LYS A 277 6.53 10.81 -14.89
N PHE A 278 7.48 11.27 -14.08
CA PHE A 278 7.35 11.30 -12.62
C PHE A 278 7.79 12.67 -12.12
N GLU A 279 6.84 13.42 -11.58
CA GLU A 279 7.09 14.71 -10.96
C GLU A 279 7.13 14.49 -9.45
N TYR A 280 8.17 15.03 -8.82
CA TYR A 280 8.42 14.84 -7.41
C TYR A 280 9.21 16.02 -6.83
N HIS A 281 9.14 16.14 -5.52
CA HIS A 281 10.01 17.02 -4.73
C HIS A 281 10.88 16.18 -3.82
N ARG A 282 12.07 16.67 -3.47
CA ARG A 282 12.90 16.04 -2.46
C ARG A 282 13.05 16.98 -1.27
N VAL A 283 12.48 16.59 -0.14
CA VAL A 283 12.32 17.48 1.02
C VAL A 283 12.58 16.76 2.32
N ASP A 284 13.06 17.49 3.31
CA ASP A 284 12.98 17.02 4.70
C ASP A 284 11.53 17.17 5.17
N ILE A 285 11.01 16.15 5.83
CA ILE A 285 9.65 16.12 6.36
C ILE A 285 9.74 16.18 7.88
N LYS A 286 8.81 16.89 8.51
CA LYS A 286 8.49 16.74 9.94
C LYS A 286 7.08 16.23 10.11
N VAL A 287 6.85 15.43 11.15
CA VAL A 287 5.52 14.94 11.52
C VAL A 287 5.13 15.55 12.86
N VAL A 288 3.96 16.18 12.91
CA VAL A 288 3.41 16.71 14.16
C VAL A 288 2.78 15.57 14.95
N VAL A 289 3.24 15.30 16.17
CA VAL A 289 2.84 14.11 16.94
C VAL A 289 1.71 14.32 17.96
N ASP A 290 1.35 15.58 18.22
CA ASP A 290 0.39 15.98 19.25
C ASP A 290 -0.41 17.23 18.83
N GLY A 291 -1.54 17.46 19.51
CA GLY A 291 -2.38 18.64 19.33
C GLY A 291 -3.33 18.54 18.13
N GLU A 292 -3.86 19.70 17.71
CA GLU A 292 -4.85 19.80 16.61
C GLU A 292 -4.28 19.32 15.27
N HIS A 293 -2.97 19.48 15.08
CA HIS A 293 -2.22 19.14 13.88
C HIS A 293 -1.61 17.73 13.94
N GLN A 294 -1.98 16.89 14.93
CA GLN A 294 -1.46 15.52 15.03
C GLN A 294 -1.58 14.77 13.69
N GLY A 295 -0.49 14.14 13.25
CA GLY A 295 -0.36 13.40 11.99
C GLY A 295 -0.04 14.26 10.76
N GLU A 296 0.02 15.59 10.90
CA GLU A 296 0.38 16.46 9.78
C GLU A 296 1.84 16.24 9.35
N SER A 297 2.04 16.03 8.05
CA SER A 297 3.36 16.00 7.42
C SER A 297 3.72 17.38 6.87
N VAL A 298 4.78 17.98 7.39
CA VAL A 298 5.23 19.34 7.06
C VAL A 298 6.54 19.29 6.29
N ALA A 299 6.54 19.80 5.05
CA ALA A 299 7.76 19.97 4.26
C ALA A 299 8.62 21.11 4.84
N CYS A 300 9.86 20.81 5.22
CA CYS A 300 10.76 21.74 5.90
C CYS A 300 11.80 22.42 4.97
N GLY A 301 11.71 22.16 3.65
CA GLY A 301 12.60 22.71 2.63
C GLY A 301 13.18 21.63 1.72
N ASN A 302 13.77 22.05 0.59
CA ASN A 302 14.41 21.13 -0.35
C ASN A 302 15.69 20.53 0.26
N SER A 303 15.90 19.23 0.04
CA SER A 303 17.02 18.47 0.61
C SER A 303 17.45 17.36 -0.36
N ASP A 304 18.72 17.32 -0.75
CA ASP A 304 19.25 16.27 -1.65
C ASP A 304 19.25 14.88 -1.00
N SER A 305 19.24 14.83 0.34
CA SER A 305 19.13 13.60 1.15
C SER A 305 17.74 13.39 1.75
N GLY A 306 16.77 14.23 1.40
CA GLY A 306 15.41 14.17 1.92
C GLY A 306 14.57 13.04 1.30
N VAL A 307 13.33 12.98 1.75
CA VAL A 307 12.30 12.07 1.23
C VAL A 307 11.87 12.53 -0.15
N VAL A 308 11.71 11.57 -1.09
CA VAL A 308 11.08 11.85 -2.39
C VAL A 308 9.57 11.87 -2.19
N VAL A 309 8.94 13.03 -2.38
CA VAL A 309 7.49 13.20 -2.31
C VAL A 309 6.96 13.24 -3.73
N GLY A 310 6.18 12.23 -4.12
CA GLY A 310 5.53 12.20 -5.43
C GLY A 310 4.49 13.31 -5.55
N ASP A 311 4.40 13.93 -6.72
CA ASP A 311 3.33 14.86 -7.08
C ASP A 311 2.48 14.32 -8.24
N SER A 312 3.11 13.77 -9.27
CA SER A 312 2.40 13.28 -10.46
C SER A 312 3.13 12.12 -11.13
N THR A 313 2.37 11.27 -11.83
CA THR A 313 2.93 10.23 -12.69
C THR A 313 2.11 10.00 -13.96
N ASP A 314 2.56 9.10 -14.83
CA ASP A 314 1.73 8.58 -15.91
C ASP A 314 0.63 7.67 -15.34
N PHE A 315 -0.53 8.27 -15.01
CA PHE A 315 -1.68 7.53 -14.51
C PHE A 315 -2.24 6.53 -15.54
N GLY A 316 -1.99 6.74 -16.84
CA GLY A 316 -2.35 5.76 -17.87
C GLY A 316 -1.49 4.51 -17.77
N GLU A 317 -0.17 4.68 -17.57
CA GLU A 317 0.74 3.56 -17.28
C GLU A 317 0.34 2.84 -15.99
N PHE A 318 0.08 3.58 -14.92
CA PHE A 318 -0.38 3.01 -13.65
C PHE A 318 -1.65 2.14 -13.81
N TRP A 319 -2.67 2.63 -14.52
CA TRP A 319 -3.88 1.84 -14.74
C TRP A 319 -3.64 0.65 -15.67
N ASN A 320 -2.74 0.73 -16.64
CA ASN A 320 -2.35 -0.42 -17.45
C ASN A 320 -1.64 -1.52 -16.63
N TYR A 321 -0.87 -1.14 -15.60
CA TYR A 321 -0.29 -2.10 -14.64
C TYR A 321 -1.39 -2.80 -13.84
N MET A 322 -2.38 -2.05 -13.35
CA MET A 322 -3.54 -2.61 -12.65
C MET A 322 -4.35 -3.57 -13.53
N GLU A 323 -4.64 -3.18 -14.78
CA GLU A 323 -5.33 -4.01 -15.76
C GLU A 323 -4.56 -5.31 -16.05
N THR A 324 -3.24 -5.22 -16.17
CA THR A 324 -2.36 -6.37 -16.40
C THR A 324 -2.36 -7.33 -15.21
N ALA A 325 -2.26 -6.80 -13.97
CA ALA A 325 -2.32 -7.62 -12.77
C ALA A 325 -3.68 -8.32 -12.64
N LEU A 326 -4.79 -7.62 -12.87
CA LEU A 326 -6.13 -8.21 -12.80
C LEU A 326 -6.34 -9.32 -13.83
N ARG A 327 -5.89 -9.11 -15.08
CA ARG A 327 -5.94 -10.13 -16.13
C ARG A 327 -5.11 -11.37 -15.77
N ASN A 328 -3.91 -11.18 -15.22
CA ASN A 328 -3.07 -12.29 -14.79
C ASN A 328 -3.70 -13.06 -13.62
N ALA A 329 -4.35 -12.35 -12.69
CA ALA A 329 -5.07 -12.96 -11.58
C ALA A 329 -6.30 -13.77 -12.07
N ASP A 330 -7.05 -13.26 -13.06
CA ASP A 330 -8.15 -14.03 -13.67
C ASP A 330 -7.66 -15.34 -14.29
N HIS A 331 -6.61 -15.27 -15.11
CA HIS A 331 -6.03 -16.47 -15.74
C HIS A 331 -5.53 -17.46 -14.69
N HIS A 332 -4.93 -16.96 -13.61
CA HIS A 332 -4.50 -17.79 -12.50
C HIS A 332 -5.70 -18.49 -11.85
N VAL A 333 -6.74 -17.77 -11.45
CA VAL A 333 -7.92 -18.36 -10.79
C VAL A 333 -8.65 -19.33 -11.71
N GLN A 334 -8.86 -19.00 -12.98
CA GLN A 334 -9.51 -19.89 -13.97
C GLN A 334 -8.72 -21.17 -14.24
N GLY A 335 -7.38 -21.13 -14.11
CA GLY A 335 -6.53 -22.32 -14.22
C GLY A 335 -6.64 -23.28 -13.03
N HIS A 336 -7.24 -22.85 -11.91
CA HIS A 336 -7.42 -23.64 -10.68
C HIS A 336 -8.88 -24.09 -10.43
N THR A 337 -9.82 -23.72 -11.31
CA THR A 337 -11.24 -24.14 -11.29
C THR A 337 -11.51 -25.31 -12.22
#